data_AF-A0A2A2KEQ4-F1
#
_entry.id   AF-A0A2A2KEQ4-F1
#
_cell.length_a   1.000
_cell.length_b   1.000
_cell.length_c   1.000
_cell.angle_alpha   90.00
_cell.angle_beta   90.00
_cell.angle_gamma   90.00
#
_symmetry.space_group_name_H-M   'P 1'
#
loop_
_entity.id
_entity.type
_entity.pdbx_description
1 polymer ?
#
loop_
_entity_poly.entity_id
_entity_poly.type
_entity_poly.pdbx_seq_one_letter_code
_entity_poly.pdbx_strand_id
1 'polypeptide(L)'
;MIDWPLTIFEIWHYTVNTIGISFNALLIYMCIFKTPQAIRSYSVLMLNFAISDFGTCMTDLFTTYLTSNDDQAKIEARLRNRFPNYDFDNKTITGTLNILESWQAMVTILHMTLPVTPAYCAILILRKKIIRELASVAGTAKMSHATQTMHQQLLRALSLQACLPFFFSISVASYTIGQLGIYNSPALEYLTFSSALLIPAISPLISVYFVRPYRSTIILWYYRFLTTKMCSIIKPPTTVTHLFVGESGSKKLLFWNETEYQSVARKSHSQQSHHY
;
A
#
# COMPACT_ATOMS: atom_id res chain seq x y z
N MET A 1 -23.83 -19.91 -20.96
CA MET A 1 -23.90 -18.45 -21.20
C MET A 1 -22.93 -17.81 -20.21
N ILE A 2 -22.08 -16.88 -20.62
CA ILE A 2 -21.09 -16.27 -19.70
C ILE A 2 -21.81 -15.32 -18.75
N ASP A 3 -21.68 -15.54 -17.44
CA ASP A 3 -22.19 -14.62 -16.41
C ASP A 3 -21.20 -13.45 -16.26
N TRP A 4 -21.44 -12.40 -17.04
CA TRP A 4 -20.59 -11.21 -17.09
C TRP A 4 -20.38 -10.56 -15.72
N PRO A 5 -21.41 -10.33 -14.88
CA PRO A 5 -21.24 -9.84 -13.51
C PRO A 5 -20.25 -10.64 -12.65
N LEU A 6 -20.37 -11.97 -12.63
CA LEU A 6 -19.48 -12.83 -11.85
C LEU A 6 -18.05 -12.76 -12.39
N THR A 7 -17.88 -12.85 -13.71
CA THR A 7 -16.57 -12.79 -14.36
C THR A 7 -15.86 -11.46 -14.07
N ILE A 8 -16.58 -10.34 -14.11
CA ILE A 8 -16.04 -9.02 -13.78
C ILE A 8 -15.58 -8.97 -12.32
N PHE A 9 -16.40 -9.49 -11.40
CA PHE A 9 -16.06 -9.54 -9.98
C PHE A 9 -14.82 -10.40 -9.72
N GLU A 10 -14.70 -11.56 -10.35
CA GLU A 10 -13.53 -12.45 -10.21
C GLU A 10 -12.26 -11.75 -10.71
N ILE A 11 -12.29 -11.19 -11.93
CA ILE A 11 -11.15 -10.45 -12.48
C ILE A 11 -10.75 -9.30 -11.56
N TRP A 12 -11.73 -8.54 -11.08
CA TRP A 12 -11.52 -7.46 -10.12
C TRP A 12 -10.84 -7.97 -8.85
N HIS A 13 -11.41 -9.01 -8.22
CA HIS A 13 -10.94 -9.59 -6.98
C HIS A 13 -9.48 -10.07 -7.09
N TYR A 14 -9.16 -10.87 -8.10
CA TYR A 14 -7.80 -11.35 -8.33
C TYR A 14 -6.80 -10.22 -8.62
N THR A 15 -7.24 -9.19 -9.35
CA THR A 15 -6.40 -8.05 -9.69
C THR A 15 -6.10 -7.19 -8.46
N VAL A 16 -7.10 -6.91 -7.61
CA VAL A 16 -6.90 -6.09 -6.40
C VAL A 16 -6.01 -6.83 -5.39
N ASN A 17 -6.25 -8.12 -5.14
CA ASN A 17 -5.40 -8.92 -4.25
C ASN A 17 -3.96 -9.05 -4.77
N THR A 18 -3.82 -9.45 -6.04
CA THR A 18 -2.79 -8.98 -7.00
C THR A 18 -1.83 -7.89 -6.52
N ILE A 19 -2.39 -6.68 -6.63
CA ILE A 19 -1.78 -5.41 -6.31
C ILE A 19 -1.46 -5.33 -4.82
N GLY A 20 -2.41 -5.69 -3.95
CA GLY A 20 -2.23 -5.65 -2.50
C GLY A 20 -1.03 -6.45 -2.03
N ILE A 21 -0.89 -7.70 -2.46
CA ILE A 21 0.24 -8.59 -2.11
C ILE A 21 1.56 -7.98 -2.58
N SER A 22 1.60 -7.54 -3.84
CA SER A 22 2.82 -7.02 -4.47
C SER A 22 3.31 -5.73 -3.79
N PHE A 23 2.41 -4.77 -3.56
CA PHE A 23 2.76 -3.49 -2.95
C PHE A 23 3.03 -3.58 -1.45
N ASN A 24 2.32 -4.45 -0.72
CA ASN A 24 2.63 -4.67 0.68
C ASN A 24 3.97 -5.39 0.87
N ALA A 25 4.29 -6.39 0.03
CA ALA A 25 5.62 -7.02 0.05
C ALA A 25 6.75 -6.00 -0.23
N LEU A 26 6.54 -5.13 -1.22
CA LEU A 26 7.45 -4.04 -1.53
C LEU A 26 7.62 -3.07 -0.35
N LEU A 27 6.51 -2.69 0.30
CA LEU A 27 6.53 -1.79 1.44
C LEU A 27 7.23 -2.41 2.65
N ILE A 28 7.00 -3.71 2.93
CA ILE A 28 7.72 -4.46 3.97
C ILE A 28 9.23 -4.38 3.73
N TYR A 29 9.67 -4.65 2.50
CA TYR A 29 11.08 -4.53 2.13
C TYR A 29 11.62 -3.11 2.38
N MET A 30 10.88 -2.07 1.98
CA MET A 30 11.32 -0.68 2.17
C MET A 30 11.40 -0.31 3.65
N CYS A 31 10.41 -0.71 4.45
CA CYS A 31 10.38 -0.47 5.88
C CYS A 31 11.58 -1.07 6.61
N ILE A 32 12.03 -2.25 6.19
CA ILE A 32 13.16 -2.95 6.82
C ILE A 32 14.50 -2.37 6.37
N PHE A 33 14.68 -2.14 5.06
CA PHE A 33 16.01 -1.88 4.48
C PHE A 33 16.28 -0.44 4.06
N LYS A 34 15.26 0.42 3.98
CA LYS A 34 15.36 1.77 3.38
C LYS A 34 14.93 2.90 4.32
N THR A 35 14.61 2.57 5.56
CA THR A 35 14.13 3.53 6.56
C THR A 35 15.28 4.27 7.25
N PRO A 36 15.35 5.61 7.18
CA PRO A 36 16.31 6.39 7.95
C PRO A 36 15.91 6.51 9.43
N GLN A 37 16.89 6.69 10.31
CA GLN A 37 16.69 6.71 11.77
C GLN A 37 15.64 7.74 12.23
N ALA A 38 15.54 8.89 11.54
CA ALA A 38 14.59 9.96 11.88
C ALA A 38 13.10 9.57 11.81
N ILE A 39 12.74 8.54 11.03
CA ILE A 39 11.34 8.06 10.91
C ILE A 39 11.15 6.64 11.43
N ARG A 40 12.11 6.10 12.19
CA ARG A 40 12.11 4.69 12.60
C ARG A 40 10.85 4.27 13.35
N SER A 41 10.40 5.09 14.31
CA SER A 41 9.18 4.81 15.08
C SER A 41 7.93 4.73 14.19
N TYR A 42 7.85 5.59 13.17
CA TYR A 42 6.76 5.56 12.19
C TYR A 42 6.84 4.33 11.27
N SER A 43 8.05 3.95 10.85
CA SER A 43 8.24 2.79 10.00
C SER A 43 7.83 1.48 10.67
N VAL A 44 7.97 1.34 11.99
CA VAL A 44 7.50 0.15 12.71
C VAL A 44 5.98 0.04 12.61
N LEU A 45 5.26 1.15 12.80
CA LEU A 45 3.81 1.18 12.66
C LEU A 45 3.38 0.81 11.23
N MET A 46 4.04 1.39 10.23
CA MET A 46 3.77 1.12 8.82
C MET A 46 4.14 -0.31 8.40
N LEU A 47 5.20 -0.88 8.99
CA LEU A 47 5.58 -2.28 8.79
C LEU A 47 4.50 -3.22 9.33
N ASN A 48 3.95 -2.94 10.52
CA ASN A 48 2.84 -3.72 11.07
C ASN A 48 1.61 -3.66 10.16
N PHE A 49 1.25 -2.48 9.66
CA PHE A 49 0.16 -2.36 8.69
C PHE A 49 0.44 -3.17 7.42
N ALA A 50 1.65 -3.07 6.85
CA ALA A 50 2.00 -3.78 5.63
C ALA A 50 1.97 -5.30 5.80
N ILE A 51 2.40 -5.82 6.97
CA ILE A 51 2.33 -7.27 7.27
C ILE A 51 0.88 -7.72 7.41
N SER A 52 0.05 -6.96 8.14
CA SER A 52 -1.38 -7.27 8.29
C SER A 52 -2.12 -7.20 6.97
N ASP A 53 -1.87 -6.17 6.16
CA ASP A 53 -2.49 -5.98 4.84
C ASP A 53 -2.05 -7.09 3.86
N PHE A 54 -0.77 -7.47 3.88
CA PHE A 54 -0.25 -8.61 3.12
C PHE A 54 -0.95 -9.92 3.52
N GLY A 55 -1.03 -10.19 4.82
CA GLY A 55 -1.71 -11.36 5.35
C GLY A 55 -3.17 -11.39 4.95
N THR A 56 -3.85 -10.25 5.02
CA THR A 56 -5.27 -10.11 4.65
C THR A 56 -5.50 -10.43 3.17
N CYS A 57 -4.73 -9.83 2.25
CA CYS A 57 -4.85 -10.15 0.81
C CYS A 57 -4.51 -11.61 0.50
N MET A 58 -3.56 -12.20 1.22
CA MET A 58 -3.27 -13.63 1.06
C MET A 58 -4.45 -14.47 1.53
N THR A 59 -4.94 -14.26 2.75
CA THR A 59 -6.08 -15.01 3.28
C THR A 59 -7.32 -14.83 2.42
N ASP A 60 -7.56 -13.65 1.87
CA ASP A 60 -8.74 -13.36 1.04
C ASP A 60 -8.73 -14.18 -0.26
N LEU A 61 -7.58 -14.30 -0.94
CA LEU A 61 -7.41 -15.21 -2.09
C LEU A 61 -7.69 -16.68 -1.75
N PHE A 62 -7.37 -17.11 -0.52
CA PHE A 62 -7.59 -18.50 -0.08
C PHE A 62 -9.00 -18.73 0.48
N THR A 63 -9.69 -17.68 0.95
CA THR A 63 -10.97 -17.79 1.66
C THR A 63 -12.10 -18.25 0.75
N THR A 64 -12.00 -18.04 -0.56
CA THR A 64 -12.93 -18.63 -1.55
C THR A 64 -13.02 -20.16 -1.45
N TYR A 65 -12.02 -20.84 -0.87
CA TYR A 65 -11.93 -22.30 -0.89
C TYR A 65 -12.09 -23.03 0.45
N LEU A 66 -11.98 -22.36 1.61
CA LEU A 66 -11.65 -23.09 2.86
C LEU A 66 -12.60 -22.93 4.05
N THR A 67 -13.50 -21.94 4.12
CA THR A 67 -14.01 -21.48 5.44
C THR A 67 -15.53 -21.42 5.64
N SER A 68 -16.39 -21.79 4.68
CA SER A 68 -17.87 -21.72 4.86
C SER A 68 -18.60 -22.93 4.28
N ASN A 69 -18.45 -24.08 4.94
CA ASN A 69 -18.95 -25.36 4.42
C ASN A 69 -20.05 -25.97 5.30
N ASP A 70 -21.18 -25.25 5.46
CA ASP A 70 -22.43 -25.96 5.70
C ASP A 70 -22.77 -26.83 4.47
N ASP A 71 -23.63 -27.82 4.63
CA ASP A 71 -24.01 -28.75 3.55
C ASP A 71 -24.52 -27.98 2.32
N GLN A 72 -23.75 -28.04 1.22
CA GLN A 72 -24.00 -27.30 -0.01
C GLN A 72 -25.41 -27.54 -0.56
N ALA A 73 -25.92 -28.77 -0.48
CA ALA A 73 -27.25 -29.10 -0.98
C ALA A 73 -28.34 -28.35 -0.19
N LYS A 74 -28.17 -28.19 1.13
CA LYS A 74 -29.11 -27.45 1.98
C LYS A 74 -29.04 -25.95 1.72
N ILE A 75 -27.83 -25.41 1.53
CA ILE A 75 -27.62 -23.99 1.21
C ILE A 75 -28.28 -23.67 -0.14
N GLU A 76 -28.03 -24.48 -1.16
CA GLU A 76 -28.61 -24.30 -2.49
C GLU A 76 -30.15 -24.35 -2.44
N ALA A 77 -30.74 -25.33 -1.76
CA ALA A 77 -32.19 -25.43 -1.60
C ALA A 77 -32.78 -24.17 -0.94
N ARG A 78 -32.10 -23.64 0.09
CA ARG A 78 -32.53 -22.42 0.78
C ARG A 78 -32.43 -21.18 -0.12
N LEU A 79 -31.33 -21.05 -0.88
CA LEU A 79 -31.09 -19.93 -1.77
C LEU A 79 -32.05 -19.92 -2.96
N ARG A 80 -32.31 -21.08 -3.60
CA ARG A 80 -33.29 -21.19 -4.69
C ARG A 80 -34.70 -20.82 -4.23
N ASN A 81 -35.07 -21.18 -3.00
CA ASN A 81 -36.35 -20.79 -2.42
C ASN A 81 -36.41 -19.27 -2.12
N ARG A 82 -35.32 -18.68 -1.61
CA ARG A 82 -35.26 -17.27 -1.21
C ARG A 82 -35.10 -16.31 -2.39
N PHE A 83 -34.34 -16.71 -3.42
CA PHE A 83 -33.95 -15.92 -4.57
C PHE A 83 -34.20 -16.72 -5.87
N PRO A 84 -35.47 -16.92 -6.25
CA PRO A 84 -35.82 -17.73 -7.43
C PRO A 84 -35.31 -17.15 -8.75
N ASN A 85 -34.98 -15.86 -8.77
CA ASN A 85 -34.49 -15.15 -9.95
C ASN A 85 -32.97 -15.24 -10.15
N TYR A 86 -32.25 -15.89 -9.24
CA TYR A 86 -30.80 -16.03 -9.35
C TYR A 86 -30.45 -17.31 -10.10
N ASP A 87 -29.47 -17.21 -10.99
CA ASP A 87 -28.91 -18.37 -11.67
C ASP A 87 -27.81 -18.99 -10.80
N PHE A 88 -28.05 -20.22 -10.36
CA PHE A 88 -27.15 -21.01 -9.51
C PHE A 88 -26.50 -22.17 -10.27
N ASP A 89 -26.87 -22.39 -11.55
CA ASP A 89 -26.45 -23.58 -12.29
C ASP A 89 -24.96 -23.48 -12.64
N ASN A 90 -24.23 -24.60 -12.46
CA ASN A 90 -22.77 -24.69 -12.66
C ASN A 90 -21.93 -23.73 -11.79
N LYS A 91 -22.44 -23.27 -10.63
CA LYS A 91 -21.71 -22.43 -9.69
C LYS A 91 -21.40 -23.16 -8.39
N THR A 92 -20.30 -22.80 -7.74
CA THR A 92 -19.98 -23.28 -6.39
C THR A 92 -20.66 -22.37 -5.38
N ILE A 93 -21.51 -22.95 -4.53
CA ILE A 93 -22.27 -22.22 -3.53
C ILE A 93 -21.73 -22.62 -2.15
N THR A 94 -21.28 -21.63 -1.41
CA THR A 94 -20.74 -21.79 -0.05
C THR A 94 -21.38 -20.76 0.85
N GLY A 95 -21.55 -21.08 2.13
CA GLY A 95 -22.24 -20.18 3.05
C GLY A 95 -22.57 -20.82 4.39
N THR A 96 -23.32 -20.06 5.18
CA THR A 96 -23.74 -20.43 6.52
C THR A 96 -25.25 -20.28 6.61
N LEU A 97 -25.96 -21.36 6.94
CA LEU A 97 -27.43 -21.41 6.97
C LEU A 97 -27.99 -20.54 8.10
N ASN A 98 -27.38 -20.66 9.29
CA ASN A 98 -27.81 -19.97 10.49
C ASN A 98 -26.65 -19.18 11.09
N ILE A 99 -26.68 -17.86 10.87
CA ILE A 99 -25.66 -16.93 11.38
C ILE A 99 -25.59 -16.96 12.91
N LEU A 100 -26.74 -17.03 13.60
CA LEU A 100 -26.81 -16.98 15.07
C LEU A 100 -26.37 -18.29 15.74
N GLU A 101 -26.56 -19.43 15.07
CA GLU A 101 -26.10 -20.73 15.58
C GLU A 101 -24.61 -20.93 15.30
N SER A 102 -24.11 -20.36 14.22
CA SER A 102 -22.72 -20.43 13.82
C SER A 102 -21.89 -19.39 14.55
N TRP A 103 -21.30 -19.78 15.69
CA TRP A 103 -20.43 -18.92 16.50
C TRP A 103 -19.39 -18.16 15.67
N GLN A 104 -18.75 -18.82 14.70
CA GLN A 104 -17.74 -18.22 13.82
C GLN A 104 -18.31 -17.08 12.97
N ALA A 105 -19.46 -17.31 12.33
CA ALA A 105 -20.12 -16.31 11.49
C ALA A 105 -20.61 -15.13 12.35
N MET A 106 -21.24 -15.42 13.49
CA MET A 106 -21.72 -14.40 14.41
C MET A 106 -20.59 -13.51 14.94
N VAL A 107 -19.51 -14.10 15.44
CA VAL A 107 -18.34 -13.36 15.95
C VAL A 107 -17.72 -12.52 14.86
N THR A 108 -17.57 -13.07 13.64
CA THR A 108 -17.01 -12.36 12.48
C THR A 108 -17.87 -11.16 12.12
N ILE A 109 -19.18 -11.35 11.95
CA ILE A 109 -20.10 -10.26 11.59
C ILE A 109 -20.09 -9.18 12.66
N LEU A 110 -20.23 -9.53 13.94
CA LEU A 110 -20.22 -8.55 15.03
C LEU A 110 -18.92 -7.76 15.10
N HIS A 111 -17.77 -8.42 14.96
CA HIS A 111 -16.46 -7.74 14.94
C HIS A 111 -16.24 -6.89 13.70
N MET A 112 -16.81 -7.26 12.56
CA MET A 112 -16.69 -6.49 11.34
C MET A 112 -17.68 -5.33 11.29
N THR A 113 -18.86 -5.40 11.93
CA THR A 113 -19.85 -4.33 11.81
C THR A 113 -19.85 -3.35 12.98
N LEU A 114 -19.75 -3.81 14.23
CA LEU A 114 -19.95 -2.96 15.40
C LEU A 114 -18.78 -1.99 15.67
N PRO A 115 -17.50 -2.39 15.58
CA PRO A 115 -16.39 -1.51 15.89
C PRO A 115 -16.13 -0.44 14.83
N VAL A 116 -16.57 -0.63 13.58
CA VAL A 116 -16.21 0.23 12.44
C VAL A 116 -16.60 1.67 12.67
N THR A 117 -17.86 1.92 13.01
CA THR A 117 -18.37 3.27 13.23
C THR A 117 -17.66 3.98 14.39
N PRO A 118 -17.59 3.43 15.64
CA PRO A 118 -16.90 4.11 16.74
C PRO A 118 -15.41 4.26 16.49
N ALA A 119 -14.74 3.26 15.89
CA ALA A 119 -13.33 3.36 15.53
C ALA A 119 -13.09 4.47 14.50
N TYR A 120 -13.93 4.55 13.46
CA TYR A 120 -13.80 5.59 12.44
C TYR A 120 -14.07 6.99 13.01
N CYS A 121 -15.09 7.16 13.85
CA CYS A 121 -15.33 8.41 14.57
C CYS A 121 -14.11 8.82 15.43
N ALA A 122 -13.53 7.87 16.19
CA ALA A 122 -12.34 8.12 16.99
C ALA A 122 -11.14 8.53 16.13
N ILE A 123 -10.93 7.87 14.99
CA ILE A 123 -9.87 8.21 14.02
C ILE A 123 -10.02 9.65 13.52
N LEU A 124 -11.23 10.08 13.15
CA LEU A 124 -11.48 11.45 12.67
C LEU A 124 -11.24 12.49 13.78
N ILE A 125 -11.63 12.20 15.02
CA ILE A 125 -11.37 13.06 16.19
C ILE A 125 -9.87 13.17 16.47
N LEU A 126 -9.16 12.04 16.54
CA LEU A 126 -7.72 11.99 16.76
C LEU A 126 -6.98 12.74 15.67
N ARG A 127 -7.38 12.58 14.39
CA ARG A 127 -6.81 13.33 13.27
C ARG A 127 -6.94 14.84 13.47
N LYS A 128 -8.12 15.32 13.88
CA LYS A 128 -8.34 16.75 14.15
C LYS A 128 -7.44 17.25 15.28
N LYS A 129 -7.27 16.46 16.35
CA LYS A 129 -6.35 16.80 17.46
C LYS A 129 -4.89 16.85 16.98
N ILE A 130 -4.45 15.85 16.24
CA ILE A 130 -3.06 15.76 15.74
C ILE A 130 -2.72 16.95 14.82
N ILE A 131 -3.61 17.31 13.89
CA ILE A 131 -3.40 18.47 13.00
C ILE A 131 -3.32 19.77 13.80
N ARG A 132 -4.17 19.94 14.82
CA ARG A 132 -4.16 21.12 15.69
C ARG A 132 -2.86 21.22 16.49
N GLU A 133 -2.37 20.12 17.04
CA GLU A 133 -1.10 20.10 17.76
C GLU A 133 0.10 20.33 16.84
N LEU A 134 0.08 19.79 15.62
CA LEU A 134 1.14 20.10 14.67
C LEU A 134 1.18 21.60 14.32
N ALA A 135 0.01 22.21 14.13
CA ALA A 135 -0.09 23.64 13.86
C ALA A 135 0.33 24.51 15.06
N SER A 136 0.10 24.06 16.30
CA SER A 136 0.52 24.80 17.50
C SER A 136 2.04 24.83 17.67
N VAL A 137 2.74 23.76 17.28
CA VAL A 137 4.21 23.63 17.44
C VAL A 137 5.00 24.17 16.24
N ALA A 138 4.37 24.23 15.06
CA ALA A 138 4.95 24.60 13.76
C ALA A 138 5.69 25.96 13.69
N GLY A 139 5.42 26.90 14.60
CA GLY A 139 6.06 28.22 14.65
C GLY A 139 6.91 28.47 15.90
N THR A 140 7.17 27.43 16.70
CA THR A 140 7.91 27.55 17.95
C THR A 140 9.38 27.14 17.77
N ALA A 141 10.28 27.66 18.61
CA ALA A 141 11.68 27.24 18.66
C ALA A 141 11.88 25.75 19.00
N LYS A 142 10.80 25.01 19.31
CA LYS A 142 10.83 23.59 19.68
C LYS A 142 11.06 22.64 18.50
N MET A 143 10.96 23.09 17.26
CA MET A 143 11.07 22.19 16.09
C MET A 143 11.76 22.86 14.90
N SER A 144 12.72 22.15 14.29
CA SER A 144 13.37 22.61 13.06
C SER A 144 12.43 22.51 11.86
N HIS A 145 12.65 23.35 10.84
CA HIS A 145 11.92 23.29 9.56
C HIS A 145 12.00 21.92 8.87
N ALA A 146 13.14 21.23 8.99
CA ALA A 146 13.33 19.88 8.44
C ALA A 146 12.44 18.87 9.16
N THR A 147 12.40 18.90 10.50
CA THR A 147 11.55 18.02 11.32
C THR A 147 10.07 18.28 11.07
N GLN A 148 9.67 19.54 10.96
CA GLN A 148 8.28 19.95 10.70
C GLN A 148 7.78 19.41 9.35
N THR A 149 8.58 19.57 8.29
CA THR A 149 8.24 19.08 6.94
C THR A 149 8.09 17.56 6.92
N MET A 150 8.96 16.85 7.65
CA MET A 150 8.88 15.41 7.80
C MET A 150 7.59 15.00 8.52
N HIS A 151 7.28 15.60 9.67
CA HIS A 151 6.04 15.34 10.41
C HIS A 151 4.80 15.60 9.56
N GLN A 152 4.74 16.71 8.82
CA GLN A 152 3.62 17.02 7.93
C GLN A 152 3.40 15.96 6.86
N GLN A 153 4.47 15.42 6.27
CA GLN A 153 4.35 14.38 5.24
C GLN A 153 3.83 13.06 5.80
N LEU A 154 4.36 12.65 6.95
CA LEU A 154 3.91 11.45 7.64
C LEU A 154 2.44 11.60 8.07
N LEU A 155 2.07 12.77 8.58
CA LEU A 155 0.69 13.07 8.98
C LEU A 155 -0.28 13.13 7.80
N ARG A 156 0.18 13.55 6.61
CA ARG A 156 -0.63 13.51 5.38
C ARG A 156 -0.86 12.07 4.91
N ALA A 157 0.17 11.23 4.94
CA ALA A 157 0.05 9.80 4.60
C ALA A 157 -0.94 9.09 5.56
N LEU A 158 -0.72 9.27 6.86
CA LEU A 158 -1.60 8.74 7.91
C LEU A 158 -3.03 9.27 7.80
N SER A 159 -3.21 10.55 7.44
CA SER A 159 -4.54 11.12 7.27
C SER A 159 -5.31 10.48 6.13
N LEU A 160 -4.64 10.13 5.03
CA LEU A 160 -5.28 9.44 3.91
C LEU A 160 -5.58 7.97 4.27
N GLN A 161 -4.66 7.29 4.95
CA GLN A 161 -4.88 5.94 5.47
C GLN A 161 -6.04 5.91 6.48
N ALA A 162 -6.13 6.91 7.34
CA ALA A 162 -7.21 7.11 8.30
C ALA A 162 -8.59 7.34 7.65
N CYS A 163 -8.64 7.66 6.35
CA CYS A 163 -9.88 7.76 5.58
C CYS A 163 -10.26 6.45 4.88
N LEU A 164 -9.36 5.45 4.79
CA LEU A 164 -9.66 4.15 4.19
C LEU A 164 -10.84 3.40 4.84
N PRO A 165 -11.14 3.53 6.15
CA PRO A 165 -12.34 2.93 6.73
C PRO A 165 -13.66 3.42 6.12
N PHE A 166 -13.65 4.47 5.30
CA PHE A 166 -14.79 4.83 4.45
C PHE A 166 -15.22 3.67 3.54
N PHE A 167 -14.25 2.98 2.91
CA PHE A 167 -14.55 1.81 2.07
C PHE A 167 -15.16 0.67 2.88
N PHE A 168 -14.68 0.48 4.12
CA PHE A 168 -15.26 -0.48 5.04
C PHE A 168 -16.71 -0.12 5.42
N SER A 169 -17.00 1.18 5.56
CA SER A 169 -18.36 1.66 5.85
C SER A 169 -19.33 1.36 4.70
N ILE A 170 -18.88 1.45 3.44
CA ILE A 170 -19.65 1.03 2.26
C ILE A 170 -19.96 -0.47 2.34
N SER A 171 -18.97 -1.30 2.68
CA SER A 171 -19.13 -2.74 2.86
C SER A 171 -20.22 -3.07 3.88
N VAL A 172 -20.13 -2.47 5.08
CA VAL A 172 -21.09 -2.68 6.16
C VAL A 172 -22.50 -2.20 5.78
N ALA A 173 -22.61 -1.04 5.11
CA ALA A 173 -23.90 -0.53 4.64
C ALA A 173 -24.54 -1.46 3.61
N SER A 174 -23.76 -1.91 2.62
CA SER A 174 -24.18 -2.85 1.58
C SER A 174 -24.65 -4.18 2.19
N TYR A 175 -23.87 -4.74 3.11
CA TYR A 175 -24.22 -5.93 3.87
C TYR A 175 -25.53 -5.77 4.64
N THR A 176 -25.69 -4.65 5.36
CA THR A 176 -26.89 -4.38 6.17
C THR A 176 -28.14 -4.26 5.30
N ILE A 177 -28.05 -3.60 4.15
CA ILE A 177 -29.16 -3.47 3.18
C ILE A 177 -29.60 -4.86 2.68
N GLY A 178 -28.65 -5.73 2.35
CA GLY A 178 -28.93 -7.11 1.94
C GLY A 178 -29.58 -7.93 3.05
N GLN A 179 -29.01 -7.89 4.28
CA GLN A 179 -29.53 -8.66 5.42
C GLN A 179 -30.92 -8.21 5.88
N LEU A 180 -31.23 -6.91 5.83
CA LEU A 180 -32.56 -6.39 6.14
C LEU A 180 -33.59 -6.68 5.04
N GLY A 181 -33.16 -7.22 3.89
CA GLY A 181 -34.03 -7.54 2.77
C GLY A 181 -34.58 -6.31 2.03
N ILE A 182 -33.99 -5.13 2.24
CA ILE A 182 -34.42 -3.87 1.60
C ILE A 182 -34.13 -3.93 0.10
N TYR A 183 -32.97 -4.44 -0.29
CA TYR A 183 -32.55 -4.63 -1.67
C TYR A 183 -31.61 -5.82 -1.75
N ASN A 184 -31.84 -6.71 -2.73
CA ASN A 184 -31.00 -7.88 -2.95
C ASN A 184 -30.65 -7.96 -4.43
N SER A 185 -29.36 -7.87 -4.75
CA SER A 185 -28.83 -8.11 -6.09
C SER A 185 -27.44 -8.73 -5.97
N PRO A 186 -26.99 -9.55 -6.94
CA PRO A 186 -25.63 -10.08 -6.94
C PRO A 186 -24.59 -8.95 -6.92
N ALA A 187 -24.88 -7.82 -7.56
CA ALA A 187 -24.02 -6.64 -7.54
C ALA A 187 -23.85 -6.05 -6.13
N LEU A 188 -24.89 -6.04 -5.30
CA LEU A 188 -24.82 -5.59 -3.90
C LEU A 188 -23.98 -6.55 -3.05
N GLU A 189 -24.10 -7.85 -3.28
CA GLU A 189 -23.29 -8.87 -2.62
C GLU A 189 -21.81 -8.71 -2.98
N TYR A 190 -21.50 -8.55 -4.27
CA TYR A 190 -20.15 -8.28 -4.75
C TYR A 190 -19.59 -6.96 -4.22
N LEU A 191 -20.41 -5.91 -4.11
CA LEU A 191 -19.99 -4.61 -3.55
C LEU A 191 -19.56 -4.72 -2.09
N THR A 192 -20.22 -5.59 -1.32
CA THR A 192 -19.92 -5.84 0.09
C THR A 192 -18.46 -6.27 0.27
N PHE A 193 -17.98 -7.21 -0.55
CA PHE A 193 -16.59 -7.65 -0.49
C PHE A 193 -15.63 -6.71 -1.24
N SER A 194 -16.04 -6.22 -2.42
CA SER A 194 -15.20 -5.39 -3.31
C SER A 194 -14.73 -4.08 -2.66
N SER A 195 -15.57 -3.46 -1.85
CA SER A 195 -15.23 -2.19 -1.20
C SER A 195 -14.16 -2.39 -0.12
N ALA A 196 -14.28 -3.42 0.74
CA ALA A 196 -13.29 -3.71 1.78
C ALA A 196 -11.91 -4.09 1.21
N LEU A 197 -11.90 -4.82 0.09
CA LEU A 197 -10.71 -5.22 -0.67
C LEU A 197 -9.77 -4.07 -1.07
N LEU A 198 -10.31 -2.87 -1.26
CA LEU A 198 -9.53 -1.70 -1.66
C LEU A 198 -8.59 -1.20 -0.55
N ILE A 199 -8.89 -1.47 0.71
CA ILE A 199 -8.14 -0.96 1.86
C ILE A 199 -6.68 -1.47 1.84
N PRO A 200 -6.41 -2.79 1.85
CA PRO A 200 -5.05 -3.30 1.86
C PRO A 200 -4.31 -3.04 0.54
N ALA A 201 -5.00 -2.78 -0.57
CA ALA A 201 -4.37 -2.42 -1.84
C ALA A 201 -3.95 -0.93 -1.89
N ILE A 202 -4.78 -0.02 -1.37
CA ILE A 202 -4.51 1.43 -1.40
C ILE A 202 -3.55 1.86 -0.28
N SER A 203 -3.63 1.23 0.90
CA SER A 203 -2.77 1.50 2.06
C SER A 203 -1.27 1.58 1.73
N PRO A 204 -0.65 0.57 1.08
CA PRO A 204 0.77 0.60 0.75
C PRO A 204 1.12 1.61 -0.34
N LEU A 205 0.20 1.87 -1.28
CA LEU A 205 0.39 2.89 -2.32
C LEU A 205 0.51 4.29 -1.71
N ILE A 206 -0.37 4.61 -0.74
CA ILE A 206 -0.30 5.87 0.01
C ILE A 206 1.06 6.01 0.71
N SER A 207 1.49 4.95 1.42
CA SER A 207 2.78 4.93 2.11
C SER A 207 3.94 5.20 1.16
N VAL A 208 4.03 4.45 0.07
CA VAL A 208 5.10 4.57 -0.93
C VAL A 208 5.13 5.97 -1.56
N TYR A 209 3.96 6.53 -1.88
CA TYR A 209 3.87 7.83 -2.54
C TYR A 209 4.23 9.00 -1.61
N PHE A 210 3.72 9.01 -0.39
CA PHE A 210 3.89 10.16 0.52
C PHE A 210 5.20 10.12 1.32
N VAL A 211 5.73 8.93 1.62
CA VAL A 211 6.97 8.77 2.40
C VAL A 211 8.19 9.00 1.50
N ARG A 212 8.82 10.17 1.63
CA ARG A 212 10.00 10.62 0.86
C ARG A 212 11.07 9.54 0.61
N PRO A 213 11.65 8.89 1.63
CA PRO A 213 12.74 7.94 1.39
C PRO A 213 12.33 6.75 0.52
N TYR A 214 11.04 6.38 0.54
CA TYR A 214 10.53 5.24 -0.21
C TYR A 214 10.36 5.59 -1.69
N ARG A 215 9.65 6.68 -2.00
CA ARG A 215 9.55 7.16 -3.38
C ARG A 215 10.91 7.48 -3.99
N SER A 216 11.83 8.08 -3.24
CA SER A 216 13.18 8.36 -3.72
C SER A 216 13.93 7.07 -4.07
N THR A 217 13.77 6.01 -3.27
CA THR A 217 14.36 4.70 -3.57
C THR A 217 13.78 4.10 -4.85
N ILE A 218 12.46 4.15 -5.05
CA ILE A 218 11.82 3.64 -6.27
C ILE A 218 12.29 4.42 -7.50
N ILE A 219 12.32 5.75 -7.42
CA ILE A 219 12.78 6.61 -8.50
C ILE A 219 14.25 6.28 -8.85
N LEU A 220 15.11 6.10 -7.85
CA LEU A 220 16.50 5.69 -8.07
C LEU A 220 16.60 4.31 -8.74
N TRP A 221 15.79 3.34 -8.33
CA TRP A 221 15.74 2.04 -9.01
C TRP A 221 15.28 2.15 -10.46
N TYR A 222 14.26 2.97 -10.72
CA TYR A 222 13.79 3.24 -12.07
C TYR A 222 14.90 3.82 -12.96
N TYR A 223 15.63 4.84 -12.49
CA TYR A 223 16.75 5.40 -13.24
C TYR A 223 17.91 4.41 -13.43
N ARG A 224 18.22 3.57 -12.42
CA ARG A 224 19.24 2.50 -12.55
C ARG A 224 18.84 1.44 -13.57
N PHE A 225 17.55 1.08 -13.60
CA PHE A 225 17.03 0.14 -14.58
C PHE A 225 17.12 0.70 -16.01
N LEU A 226 16.70 1.95 -16.20
CA LEU A 226 16.80 2.63 -17.49
C LEU A 226 18.25 2.76 -17.99
N THR A 227 19.17 3.15 -17.12
CA THR A 227 20.60 3.27 -17.46
C THR A 227 21.22 1.92 -17.81
N THR A 228 20.87 0.85 -17.09
CA THR A 228 21.32 -0.51 -17.41
C THR A 228 20.78 -0.99 -18.76
N LYS A 229 19.49 -0.74 -19.04
CA LYS A 229 18.87 -1.03 -20.35
C LYS A 229 19.55 -0.26 -21.47
N MET A 230 19.81 1.04 -21.31
CA MET A 230 20.51 1.84 -22.33
C MET A 230 21.94 1.37 -22.57
N CYS A 231 22.71 1.05 -21.51
CA CYS A 231 24.05 0.49 -21.65
C CYS A 231 24.05 -0.90 -22.32
N SER A 232 22.97 -1.69 -22.18
CA SER A 232 22.85 -2.99 -22.87
C SER A 232 22.53 -2.86 -24.37
N ILE A 233 21.89 -1.75 -24.78
CA ILE A 233 21.53 -1.47 -26.18
C ILE A 233 22.70 -0.83 -26.91
N ILE A 234 23.44 0.06 -26.25
CA ILE A 234 24.67 0.65 -26.77
C ILE A 234 25.81 -0.34 -26.50
N LYS A 235 25.96 -1.37 -27.34
CA LYS A 235 27.22 -2.13 -27.38
C LYS A 235 28.34 -1.14 -27.70
N PRO A 236 29.46 -1.14 -26.95
CA PRO A 236 30.61 -0.31 -27.30
C PRO A 236 31.02 -0.65 -28.75
N PRO A 237 31.37 0.34 -29.58
CA PRO A 237 31.89 0.06 -30.91
C PRO A 237 33.06 -0.89 -30.75
N THR A 238 32.94 -2.08 -31.35
CA THR A 238 34.01 -3.07 -31.42
C THR A 238 35.02 -2.56 -32.44
N THR A 239 35.68 -1.44 -32.16
CA THR A 239 36.81 -0.98 -32.94
C THR A 239 38.04 -1.61 -32.32
N VAL A 240 38.40 -2.76 -32.91
CA VAL A 240 39.66 -3.47 -32.72
C VAL A 240 40.81 -2.46 -32.70
N THR A 241 41.55 -2.49 -31.61
CA THR A 241 42.78 -1.74 -31.40
C THR A 241 43.86 -2.30 -32.33
N HIS A 242 44.05 -1.69 -33.50
CA HIS A 242 45.32 -1.75 -34.23
C HIS A 242 45.55 -0.37 -34.87
N LEU A 243 46.78 0.15 -34.72
CA LEU A 243 47.31 1.45 -35.19
C LEU A 243 47.03 2.60 -34.20
N PHE A 244 47.96 3.18 -33.45
CA PHE A 244 49.40 3.37 -33.63
C PHE A 244 50.15 3.30 -32.29
N VAL A 245 51.36 2.72 -32.35
CA VAL A 245 52.42 2.85 -31.34
C VAL A 245 53.11 4.21 -31.53
N GLY A 246 53.37 4.92 -30.42
CA GLY A 246 54.01 6.25 -30.35
C GLY A 246 52.96 7.34 -30.15
N GLU A 247 52.86 8.06 -29.03
CA GLU A 247 53.90 8.70 -28.23
C GLU A 247 53.59 8.68 -26.72
N SER A 248 54.65 8.84 -25.95
CA SER A 248 54.72 9.02 -24.50
C SER A 248 53.80 10.13 -23.98
N GLY A 249 52.85 9.78 -23.10
CA GLY A 249 52.06 10.74 -22.34
C GLY A 249 51.35 10.06 -21.17
N SER A 250 51.72 10.43 -19.95
CA SER A 250 51.25 9.83 -18.69
C SER A 250 49.72 9.89 -18.55
N LYS A 251 49.05 8.73 -18.56
CA LYS A 251 47.60 8.63 -18.31
C LYS A 251 47.33 8.80 -16.81
N LYS A 252 47.01 10.03 -16.38
CA LYS A 252 46.37 10.27 -15.08
C LYS A 252 44.94 9.72 -15.12
N LEU A 253 44.74 8.61 -14.44
CA LEU A 253 43.43 8.04 -14.13
C LEU A 253 42.72 9.01 -13.16
N LEU A 254 41.74 9.76 -13.66
CA LEU A 254 40.89 10.66 -12.86
C LEU A 254 39.96 9.85 -11.95
N PHE A 255 40.50 9.31 -10.86
CA PHE A 255 39.73 8.96 -9.68
C PHE A 255 39.59 10.25 -8.84
N TRP A 256 38.40 10.85 -8.89
CA TRP A 256 38.04 11.95 -8.01
C TRP A 256 37.99 11.44 -6.56
N ASN A 257 38.98 11.81 -5.76
CA ASN A 257 39.07 11.43 -4.35
C ASN A 257 38.50 12.56 -3.47
N GLU A 258 37.56 12.23 -2.58
CA GLU A 258 36.83 13.15 -1.68
C GLU A 258 37.73 14.02 -0.79
N THR A 259 39.01 13.66 -0.64
CA THR A 259 39.99 14.41 0.14
C THR A 259 40.39 15.74 -0.50
N GLU A 260 40.29 15.89 -1.82
CA GLU A 260 40.73 17.11 -2.52
C GLU A 260 39.75 18.28 -2.33
N TYR A 261 38.45 18.00 -2.21
CA TYR A 261 37.39 19.00 -1.96
C TYR A 261 37.56 19.70 -0.61
N GLN A 262 37.96 18.95 0.43
CA GLN A 262 38.20 19.49 1.77
C GLN A 262 39.42 20.42 1.82
N SER A 263 40.43 20.20 0.97
CA SER A 263 41.66 21.01 0.96
C SER A 263 41.47 22.35 0.24
N VAL A 264 40.66 22.37 -0.83
CA VAL A 264 40.35 23.58 -1.61
C VAL A 264 39.37 24.48 -0.84
N ALA A 265 38.38 23.91 -0.16
CA ALA A 265 37.44 24.65 0.68
C ALA A 265 38.11 25.30 1.92
N ARG A 266 39.21 24.71 2.42
CA ARG A 266 39.97 25.29 3.55
C ARG A 266 40.84 26.48 3.12
N LYS A 267 41.34 26.48 1.87
CA LYS A 267 42.12 27.61 1.32
C LYS A 267 41.24 28.82 0.93
N SER A 268 40.00 28.60 0.49
CA SER A 268 39.09 29.71 0.18
C SER A 268 38.66 30.48 1.43
N HIS A 269 38.53 29.80 2.58
CA HIS A 269 38.18 30.47 3.84
C HIS A 269 39.31 31.32 4.44
N SER A 270 40.58 30.98 4.19
CA SER A 270 41.74 31.77 4.67
C SER A 270 42.03 33.02 3.84
N GLN A 271 41.52 33.12 2.61
CA GLN A 271 41.74 34.28 1.74
C GLN A 271 40.69 35.38 1.89
N GLN A 272 39.59 35.11 2.60
CA GLN A 272 38.47 36.06 2.72
C GLN A 272 38.45 36.86 4.04
N SER A 273 39.43 36.68 4.94
CA SER A 273 39.55 37.44 6.20
C SER A 273 40.62 38.55 6.19
N HIS A 274 41.13 38.94 5.03
CA HIS A 274 42.15 40.00 4.92
C HIS A 274 41.78 41.19 4.02
N HIS A 275 40.51 41.33 3.65
CA HIS A 275 40.01 42.58 3.08
C HIS A 275 38.68 42.98 3.72
N TYR A 276 38.74 44.14 4.38
CA TYR A 276 37.71 44.88 5.12
C TYR A 276 37.57 44.54 6.60
#